data_AF-A0A955F9U6-F1
#
_entry.id   AF-A0A955F9U6-F1
#
_cell.length_a   1.000
_cell.length_b   1.000
_cell.length_c   1.000
_cell.angle_alpha   90.00
_cell.angle_beta   90.00
_cell.angle_gamma   90.00
#
_symmetry.space_group_name_H-M   'P 1'
#
loop_
_entity.id
_entity.type
_entity.pdbx_description
1 polymer ?
#
loop_
_entity_poly.entity_id
_entity_poly.type
_entity_poly.pdbx_seq_one_letter_code
_entity_poly.pdbx_strand_id
1 'polypeptide(L)'
;METTKRKIHKKRRLAVLVSLIVVFVVAGFGLYYWQTNKVTNISNKNVPKNLASAKSQQEISLKNGEEYNLKASFVLNDLNGVDQPMLAYGESIPGPTFRVKQGDKVTVNFENDINMET
;
A
#
# COMPACT_ATOMS: atom_id res chain seq x y z
N MET A 1 6.81 -67.55 1.63
CA MET A 1 6.30 -66.63 0.57
C MET A 1 5.48 -65.44 1.10
N GLU A 2 5.26 -65.30 2.42
CA GLU A 2 4.39 -64.23 2.98
C GLU A 2 5.11 -62.91 3.33
N THR A 3 6.43 -62.93 3.56
CA THR A 3 7.19 -61.77 4.05
C THR A 3 7.37 -60.67 2.98
N THR A 4 7.39 -61.05 1.70
CA THR A 4 7.56 -60.11 0.58
C THR A 4 6.31 -59.26 0.34
N LYS A 5 5.11 -59.87 0.47
CA LYS A 5 3.83 -59.18 0.25
C LYS A 5 3.58 -58.07 1.28
N ARG A 6 3.93 -58.31 2.55
CA ARG A 6 3.82 -57.31 3.65
C ARG A 6 4.76 -56.11 3.43
N LYS A 7 6.00 -56.33 2.99
CA LYS A 7 6.98 -55.26 2.71
C LYS A 7 6.52 -54.34 1.57
N ILE A 8 5.91 -54.91 0.52
CA ILE A 8 5.42 -54.16 -0.64
C ILE A 8 4.24 -53.25 -0.24
N HIS A 9 3.28 -53.75 0.56
CA HIS A 9 2.18 -52.93 1.05
C HIS A 9 2.64 -51.79 1.98
N LYS A 10 3.66 -52.02 2.81
CA LYS A 10 4.23 -50.98 3.69
C LYS A 10 4.95 -49.88 2.88
N LYS A 11 5.73 -50.25 1.85
CA LYS A 11 6.37 -49.28 0.94
C LYS A 11 5.34 -48.46 0.14
N ARG A 12 4.28 -49.11 -0.36
CA ARG A 12 3.18 -48.41 -1.08
C ARG A 12 2.44 -47.42 -0.17
N ARG A 13 2.13 -47.80 1.08
CA ARG A 13 1.51 -46.89 2.05
C ARG A 13 2.41 -45.71 2.41
N LEU A 14 3.71 -45.95 2.57
CA LEU A 14 4.68 -44.89 2.83
C LEU A 14 4.81 -43.92 1.65
N ALA A 15 4.83 -44.42 0.42
CA ALA A 15 4.88 -43.57 -0.78
C ALA A 15 3.63 -42.69 -0.94
N VAL A 16 2.44 -43.22 -0.61
CA VAL A 16 1.19 -42.44 -0.61
C VAL A 16 1.21 -41.35 0.47
N LEU A 17 1.73 -41.65 1.66
CA LEU A 17 1.84 -40.66 2.74
C LEU A 17 2.83 -39.54 2.40
N VAL A 18 3.98 -39.87 1.80
CA VAL A 18 4.96 -38.86 1.37
C VAL A 18 4.38 -37.98 0.26
N SER A 19 3.67 -38.56 -0.71
CA SER A 19 2.98 -37.79 -1.76
C SER A 19 1.93 -36.83 -1.17
N LEU A 20 1.16 -37.25 -0.17
CA LEU A 20 0.20 -36.38 0.51
C LEU A 20 0.88 -35.21 1.23
N ILE A 21 2.00 -35.47 1.91
CA ILE A 21 2.76 -34.41 2.61
C ILE A 21 3.28 -33.39 1.60
N VAL A 22 3.82 -33.81 0.46
CA VAL A 22 4.31 -32.90 -0.58
C VAL A 22 3.18 -32.04 -1.14
N VAL A 23 2.00 -32.61 -1.38
CA VAL A 23 0.82 -31.85 -1.83
C VAL A 23 0.39 -30.81 -0.79
N PHE A 24 0.38 -31.17 0.49
CA PHE A 24 0.07 -30.23 1.57
C PHE A 24 1.10 -29.09 1.68
N VAL A 25 2.39 -29.39 1.52
CA VAL A 25 3.45 -28.36 1.54
C VAL A 25 3.31 -27.41 0.35
N VAL A 26 3.09 -27.93 -0.86
CA VAL A 26 2.91 -27.09 -2.06
C VAL A 26 1.64 -26.25 -1.97
N ALA A 27 0.53 -26.82 -1.50
CA ALA A 27 -0.71 -26.07 -1.28
C ALA A 27 -0.53 -25.00 -0.19
N GLY A 28 0.15 -25.32 0.91
CA GLY A 28 0.47 -24.38 1.98
C GLY A 28 1.34 -23.22 1.50
N PHE A 29 2.39 -23.50 0.72
CA PHE A 29 3.22 -22.46 0.09
C PHE A 29 2.43 -21.62 -0.90
N GLY A 30 1.60 -22.23 -1.75
CA GLY A 30 0.74 -21.49 -2.70
C GLY A 30 -0.25 -20.56 -2.00
N LEU A 31 -0.87 -21.03 -0.92
CA LEU A 31 -1.77 -20.22 -0.09
C LEU A 31 -1.02 -19.10 0.65
N TYR A 32 0.19 -19.37 1.14
CA TYR A 32 1.04 -18.37 1.78
C TYR A 32 1.43 -17.24 0.82
N TYR A 33 1.92 -17.59 -0.38
CA TYR A 33 2.22 -16.62 -1.43
C TYR A 33 0.98 -15.83 -1.87
N TRP A 34 -0.20 -16.48 -1.91
CA TRP A 34 -1.44 -15.79 -2.22
C TRP A 34 -1.90 -14.85 -1.09
N GLN A 35 -1.67 -15.23 0.17
CA GLN A 35 -2.04 -14.42 1.33
C GLN A 35 -1.16 -13.18 1.47
N THR A 36 0.13 -13.25 1.17
CA THR A 36 1.05 -12.10 1.26
C THR A 36 0.79 -11.02 0.20
N ASN A 37 0.08 -11.34 -0.89
CA ASN A 37 -0.20 -10.38 -1.96
C ASN A 37 -1.53 -9.63 -1.78
N LYS A 38 -2.28 -9.90 -0.71
CA LYS A 38 -3.48 -9.11 -0.40
C LYS A 38 -3.07 -7.87 0.38
N VAL A 39 -2.72 -6.80 -0.32
CA VAL A 39 -2.73 -5.46 0.27
C VAL A 39 -4.16 -5.22 0.76
N THR A 40 -4.31 -5.24 2.08
CA THR A 40 -5.60 -4.99 2.72
C THR A 40 -6.03 -3.59 2.32
N ASN A 41 -7.12 -3.48 1.57
CA ASN A 41 -7.83 -2.22 1.41
C ASN A 41 -8.23 -1.77 2.81
N ILE A 42 -7.44 -0.87 3.41
CA ILE A 42 -7.79 -0.18 4.65
C ILE A 42 -8.96 0.71 4.27
N SER A 43 -10.16 0.14 4.27
CA SER A 43 -11.41 0.88 4.16
C SER A 43 -11.62 1.59 5.49
N ASN A 44 -10.79 2.60 5.74
CA ASN A 44 -11.00 3.52 6.83
C ASN A 44 -12.28 4.28 6.48
N LYS A 45 -13.27 4.19 7.37
CA LYS A 45 -14.57 4.86 7.24
C LYS A 45 -14.46 6.37 6.97
N ASN A 46 -13.31 6.96 7.26
CA ASN A 46 -13.02 8.38 7.14
C ASN A 46 -12.35 8.78 5.81
N VAL A 47 -12.06 7.82 4.91
CA VAL A 47 -11.50 8.12 3.58
C VAL A 47 -12.63 8.33 2.57
N PRO A 48 -12.68 9.46 1.84
CA PRO A 48 -13.65 9.67 0.78
C PRO A 48 -13.55 8.60 -0.32
N LYS A 49 -14.69 8.20 -0.90
CA LYS A 49 -14.73 7.14 -1.92
C LYS A 49 -14.17 7.55 -3.28
N ASN A 50 -14.26 8.83 -3.62
CA ASN A 50 -13.83 9.37 -4.91
C ASN A 50 -12.63 10.29 -4.67
N LEU A 51 -11.43 9.72 -4.79
CA LEU A 51 -10.17 10.42 -4.59
C LEU A 51 -9.59 10.81 -5.95
N ALA A 52 -9.06 12.03 -6.04
CA ALA A 52 -8.25 12.44 -7.18
C ALA A 52 -6.92 11.67 -7.18
N SER A 53 -6.39 11.36 -8.37
CA SER A 53 -5.05 10.79 -8.48
C SER A 53 -3.99 11.77 -7.99
N ALA A 54 -2.98 11.25 -7.28
CA ALA A 54 -1.86 12.02 -6.78
C ALA A 54 -1.11 12.69 -7.94
N LYS A 55 -0.79 13.98 -7.76
CA LYS A 55 0.07 14.73 -8.66
C LYS A 55 1.53 14.49 -8.30
N SER A 56 2.41 14.65 -9.29
CA SER A 56 3.84 14.73 -9.04
C SER A 56 4.18 15.95 -8.18
N GLN A 57 5.30 15.89 -7.48
CA GLN A 57 5.83 17.02 -6.70
C GLN A 57 5.93 18.29 -7.57
N GLN A 58 5.53 19.42 -6.98
CA GLN A 58 5.58 20.73 -7.62
C GLN A 58 6.55 21.64 -6.88
N GLU A 59 7.23 22.52 -7.62
CA GLU A 59 8.03 23.60 -7.03
C GLU A 59 7.29 24.92 -7.19
N ILE A 60 7.07 25.63 -6.09
CA ILE A 60 6.28 26.87 -6.03
C ILE A 60 7.18 27.98 -5.53
N SER A 61 7.45 28.97 -6.39
CA SER A 61 8.24 30.13 -6.03
C SER A 61 7.34 31.24 -5.50
N LEU A 62 7.53 31.61 -4.23
CA LEU A 62 6.76 32.67 -3.57
C LEU A 62 7.65 33.91 -3.35
N LYS A 63 7.07 35.09 -3.54
CA LYS A 63 7.70 36.40 -3.35
C LYS A 63 7.33 36.99 -1.98
N ASN A 64 8.10 37.97 -1.52
CA ASN A 64 7.76 38.72 -0.31
C ASN A 64 6.32 39.28 -0.34
N GLY A 65 5.55 39.00 0.70
CA GLY A 65 4.14 39.37 0.86
C GLY A 65 3.16 38.46 0.12
N GLU A 66 3.63 37.43 -0.59
CA GLU A 66 2.75 36.52 -1.33
C GLU A 66 2.02 35.56 -0.39
N GLU A 67 0.76 35.29 -0.74
CA GLU A 67 -0.09 34.34 -0.03
C GLU A 67 -0.30 33.08 -0.89
N TYR A 68 -0.26 31.92 -0.24
CA TYR A 68 -0.50 30.64 -0.90
C TYR A 68 -1.48 29.80 -0.11
N ASN A 69 -2.49 29.23 -0.78
CA ASN A 69 -3.46 28.34 -0.16
C ASN A 69 -2.95 26.89 -0.25
N LEU A 70 -2.69 26.27 0.89
CA LEU A 70 -2.26 24.88 0.98
C LEU A 70 -3.37 24.02 1.56
N LYS A 71 -3.89 23.10 0.74
CA LYS A 71 -4.92 22.16 1.17
C LYS A 71 -4.30 20.81 1.55
N ALA A 72 -4.66 20.28 2.73
CA ALA A 72 -4.47 18.89 3.08
C ALA A 72 -5.71 18.08 2.68
N SER A 73 -5.52 17.04 1.86
CA SER A 73 -6.61 16.19 1.37
C SER A 73 -6.15 14.75 1.17
N PHE A 74 -7.12 13.85 0.96
CA PHE A 74 -6.84 12.49 0.49
C PHE A 74 -6.66 12.47 -1.03
N VAL A 75 -5.70 11.69 -1.51
CA VAL A 75 -5.47 11.38 -2.92
C VAL A 75 -5.28 9.87 -3.11
N LEU A 76 -5.45 9.39 -4.34
CA LEU A 76 -5.14 8.02 -4.74
C LEU A 76 -3.76 7.97 -5.37
N ASN A 77 -2.86 7.16 -4.85
CA ASN A 77 -1.52 6.97 -5.40
C ASN A 77 -1.28 5.52 -5.78
N ASP A 78 -0.68 5.28 -6.96
CA ASP A 78 -0.25 3.94 -7.35
C ASP A 78 1.07 3.61 -6.66
N LEU A 79 1.07 2.52 -5.89
CA LEU A 79 2.26 1.96 -5.27
C LEU A 79 2.49 0.55 -5.83
N ASN A 80 3.22 0.48 -6.95
CA ASN A 80 3.55 -0.76 -7.65
C ASN A 80 2.30 -1.54 -8.14
N GLY A 81 1.36 -0.85 -8.79
CA GLY A 81 0.12 -1.46 -9.29
C GLY A 81 -0.97 -1.63 -8.23
N VAL A 82 -0.80 -0.99 -7.07
CA VAL A 82 -1.80 -0.99 -5.99
C VAL A 82 -2.18 0.46 -5.68
N ASP A 83 -3.44 0.78 -5.97
CA ASP A 83 -4.04 2.05 -5.62
C ASP A 83 -4.20 2.16 -4.10
N GLN A 84 -3.47 3.11 -3.51
CA GLN A 84 -3.47 3.38 -2.08
C GLN A 84 -3.97 4.80 -1.79
N PRO A 85 -5.03 4.97 -0.99
CA PRO A 85 -5.38 6.29 -0.47
C PRO A 85 -4.27 6.80 0.44
N MET A 86 -3.83 8.04 0.21
CA MET A 86 -2.76 8.71 0.92
C MET A 86 -3.15 10.16 1.26
N LEU A 87 -2.53 10.71 2.30
CA LEU A 87 -2.63 12.13 2.64
C LEU A 87 -1.64 12.93 1.81
N ALA A 88 -2.09 14.03 1.23
CA ALA A 88 -1.27 14.91 0.40
C ALA A 88 -1.49 16.38 0.75
N TYR A 89 -0.44 17.17 0.54
CA TYR A 89 -0.51 18.62 0.52
C TYR A 89 -0.54 19.09 -0.94
N GLY A 90 -1.55 19.90 -1.29
CA GLY A 90 -1.73 20.37 -2.67
C GLY A 90 -1.95 19.24 -3.68
N GLU A 91 -2.57 18.13 -3.25
CA GLU A 91 -2.82 16.92 -4.04
C GLU A 91 -1.55 16.24 -4.59
N SER A 92 -0.35 16.59 -4.10
CA SER A 92 0.93 16.07 -4.60
C SER A 92 1.61 15.12 -3.62
N ILE A 93 2.29 14.10 -4.16
CA ILE A 93 3.13 13.16 -3.41
C ILE A 93 4.50 13.02 -4.09
N PRO A 94 5.61 13.44 -3.44
CA PRO A 94 5.67 14.28 -2.23
C PRO A 94 4.97 15.63 -2.40
N GLY A 95 4.64 16.27 -1.27
CA GLY A 95 4.03 17.61 -1.24
C GLY A 95 4.89 18.67 -1.93
N PRO A 96 4.33 19.88 -2.21
CA PRO A 96 5.04 20.90 -2.95
C PRO A 96 6.26 21.42 -2.19
N THR A 97 7.30 21.77 -2.94
CA THR A 97 8.47 22.48 -2.43
C THR A 97 8.24 23.97 -2.59
N PHE A 98 8.22 24.70 -1.48
CA PHE A 98 8.20 26.16 -1.51
C PHE A 98 9.62 26.72 -1.65
N ARG A 99 9.84 27.56 -2.66
CA ARG A 99 11.07 28.34 -2.85
C ARG A 99 10.79 29.80 -2.51
N VAL A 100 11.50 30.32 -1.51
CA VAL A 100 11.41 31.70 -1.05
C VAL A 100 12.79 32.32 -0.97
N LYS A 101 12.90 33.64 -1.12
CA LYS A 101 14.16 34.34 -0.87
C LYS A 101 14.33 34.57 0.63
N GLN A 102 15.58 34.55 1.10
CA GLN A 102 15.88 34.89 2.48
C GLN A 102 15.44 36.32 2.79
N GLY A 103 14.77 36.50 3.93
CA GLY A 103 14.23 37.80 4.37
C GLY A 103 12.81 38.07 3.87
N ASP A 104 12.29 37.29 2.93
CA ASP A 104 10.89 37.39 2.51
C ASP A 104 9.98 36.84 3.61
N LYS A 105 8.84 37.51 3.81
CA LYS A 105 7.72 37.00 4.58
C LYS A 105 6.64 36.53 3.61
N VAL A 106 6.17 35.30 3.76
CA VAL A 106 5.06 34.75 2.98
C VAL A 106 3.97 34.27 3.93
N THR A 107 2.73 34.24 3.44
CA THR A 107 1.59 33.70 4.19
C THR A 107 1.14 32.40 3.54
N VAL A 108 0.99 31.34 4.34
CA VAL A 108 0.40 30.08 3.88
C VAL A 108 -0.92 29.88 4.59
N ASN A 109 -2.01 29.95 3.83
CA ASN A 109 -3.35 29.69 4.33
C ASN A 109 -3.60 28.18 4.26
N PHE A 110 -3.61 27.52 5.41
CA PHE A 110 -3.77 26.08 5.48
C PHE A 110 -5.24 25.68 5.61
N GLU A 111 -5.72 24.85 4.68
CA GLU A 111 -7.05 24.24 4.72
C GLU A 111 -6.92 22.76 5.08
N ASN A 112 -7.52 22.34 6.20
CA ASN A 112 -7.58 20.95 6.63
C ASN A 112 -8.91 20.31 6.19
N ASP A 113 -8.87 19.46 5.16
CA ASP A 113 -10.05 18.73 4.63
C ASP A 113 -9.99 17.22 4.94
N ILE A 114 -9.21 16.82 5.97
CA ILE A 114 -9.02 15.40 6.31
C ILE A 114 -9.97 14.91 7.41
N ASN A 115 -10.94 15.73 7.82
CA ASN A 115 -11.95 15.44 8.86
C ASN A 115 -11.38 14.70 10.08
N MET A 116 -10.18 15.13 10.49
CA MET A 116 -9.47 14.70 11.69
C MET A 116 -9.19 15.93 12.51
N GLU A 117 -9.48 15.86 13.81
CA GLU A 117 -9.08 16.91 14.76
C GLU A 117 -7.56 17.02 14.81
N THR A 118 -7.07 18.26 14.80
CA THR A 118 -5.65 18.64 14.96
C THR A 118 -5.34 19.03 16.40
#